data_AF-A0A3C0YB15-F1
#
_entry.id   AF-A0A3C0YB15-F1
#
_cell.length_a   1.000
_cell.length_b   1.000
_cell.length_c   1.000
_cell.angle_alpha   90.00
_cell.angle_beta   90.00
_cell.angle_gamma   90.00
#
_symmetry.space_group_name_H-M   'P 1'
#
loop_
_entity.id
_entity.type
_entity.pdbx_description
1 polymer ?
#
loop_
_entity_poly.entity_id
_entity_poly.type
_entity_poly.pdbx_seq_one_letter_code
_entity_poly.pdbx_strand_id
1 'polypeptide(L)'
;MSTMERILHLMAEKKASDVYLSAHSPAMIKINGQTIPINAQILPPDAPRNLLAEVLPPERIEELEEMGELNMALAVAGVGNFR
;
A
#
# COMPACT_ATOMS: atom_id res chain seq x y z
N MET A 1 8.04 -11.62 5.88
CA MET A 1 6.93 -10.69 5.62
C MET A 1 7.53 -9.42 5.03
N SER A 2 7.09 -9.04 3.85
CA SER A 2 7.54 -7.85 3.13
C SER A 2 7.10 -6.56 3.86
N THR A 3 7.55 -5.39 3.40
CA THR A 3 7.14 -4.12 4.02
C THR A 3 5.66 -3.84 3.77
N MET A 4 5.19 -4.06 2.54
CA MET A 4 3.80 -3.86 2.16
C MET A 4 2.85 -4.83 2.90
N GLU A 5 3.23 -6.10 3.05
CA GLU A 5 2.45 -7.05 3.86
C GLU A 5 2.30 -6.54 5.31
N ARG A 6 3.37 -6.04 5.92
CA ARG A 6 3.30 -5.46 7.28
C ARG A 6 2.36 -4.26 7.36
N ILE A 7 2.31 -3.43 6.31
CA ILE A 7 1.38 -2.30 6.22
C ILE A 7 -0.06 -2.80 6.18
N LEU A 8 -0.37 -3.80 5.34
CA LEU A 8 -1.72 -4.37 5.25
C LEU A 8 -2.18 -5.03 6.57
N HIS A 9 -1.27 -5.75 7.25
CA HIS A 9 -1.53 -6.28 8.59
C HIS A 9 -1.80 -5.16 9.61
N LEU A 10 -1.00 -4.08 9.58
CA LEU A 10 -1.21 -2.93 10.46
C LEU A 10 -2.56 -2.25 10.19
N MET A 11 -2.97 -2.13 8.93
CA MET A 11 -4.29 -1.60 8.57
C MET A 11 -5.41 -2.41 9.24
N ALA A 12 -5.35 -3.74 9.15
CA ALA A 12 -6.34 -4.61 9.77
C ALA A 12 -6.32 -4.49 11.31
N GLU A 13 -5.14 -4.49 11.94
CA GLU A 13 -4.99 -4.36 13.39
C GLU A 13 -5.55 -3.04 13.91
N LYS A 14 -5.25 -1.94 13.23
CA LYS A 14 -5.66 -0.58 13.63
C LYS A 14 -7.05 -0.18 13.10
N LYS A 15 -7.72 -1.06 12.35
CA LYS A 15 -8.98 -0.76 11.65
C LYS A 15 -8.88 0.51 10.80
N ALA A 16 -7.75 0.65 10.10
CA ALA A 16 -7.54 1.75 9.18
C ALA A 16 -8.45 1.61 7.96
N SER A 17 -8.96 2.74 7.46
CA SER A 17 -9.79 2.77 6.25
C SER A 17 -8.94 2.80 4.98
N ASP A 18 -7.79 3.46 5.02
CA ASP A 18 -6.97 3.72 3.83
C ASP A 18 -5.48 3.75 4.18
N VAL A 19 -4.63 3.43 3.20
CA VAL A 19 -3.21 3.76 3.20
C VAL A 19 -2.90 4.56 1.95
N TYR A 20 -2.06 5.59 2.10
CA TYR A 20 -1.59 6.42 0.99
C TYR A 20 -0.08 6.29 0.88
N LEU A 21 0.39 5.93 -0.31
CA LEU A 21 1.81 5.81 -0.66
C LEU A 21 2.10 6.81 -1.78
N SER A 22 3.07 7.70 -1.57
CA SER A 22 3.45 8.70 -2.57
C SER A 22 4.95 8.96 -2.50
N ALA A 23 5.55 9.23 -3.66
CA ALA A 23 6.94 9.65 -3.76
C ALA A 23 7.18 10.91 -2.92
N HIS A 24 8.34 10.99 -2.27
CA HIS A 24 8.75 12.12 -1.45
C HIS A 24 7.81 12.43 -0.27
N SER A 25 7.04 11.43 0.17
CA SER A 25 6.13 11.51 1.31
C SER A 25 6.34 10.31 2.23
N PRO A 26 6.09 10.40 3.54
CA PRO A 26 5.98 9.20 4.36
C PRO A 26 4.76 8.38 3.95
N ALA A 27 4.78 7.07 4.23
CA ALA A 27 3.59 6.25 4.11
C ALA A 27 2.54 6.73 5.13
N MET A 28 1.34 7.09 4.64
CA MET A 28 0.26 7.60 5.48
C MET A 28 -0.79 6.52 5.68
N ILE A 29 -1.44 6.53 6.85
CA ILE A 29 -2.54 5.65 7.19
C ILE A 29 -3.70 6.48 7.73
N LYS A 30 -4.93 6.12 7.34
CA LYS A 30 -6.14 6.81 7.79
C LYS A 30 -6.89 5.96 8.79
N ILE A 31 -7.05 6.48 10.01
CA ILE A 31 -7.72 5.80 11.13
C ILE A 31 -8.76 6.77 11.67
N ASN A 32 -10.02 6.32 11.76
CA ASN A 32 -11.14 7.13 12.26
C ASN A 32 -11.25 8.51 11.58
N GLY A 33 -10.99 8.58 10.28
CA GLY A 33 -11.05 9.81 9.50
C GLY A 33 -9.80 10.70 9.56
N GLN A 34 -8.82 10.39 10.40
CA GLN A 34 -7.57 11.15 10.50
C GLN A 34 -6.44 10.45 9.76
N THR A 35 -5.76 11.19 8.88
CA THR A 35 -4.60 10.71 8.12
C THR A 35 -3.32 11.07 8.86
N ILE A 36 -2.55 10.06 9.29
CA ILE A 36 -1.31 10.21 10.05
C ILE A 36 -0.18 9.40 9.41
N PRO A 37 1.09 9.79 9.58
CA PRO A 37 2.22 9.00 9.07
C PRO A 37 2.37 7.69 9.86
N ILE A 38 2.65 6.59 9.16
CA ILE A 38 3.02 5.30 9.79
C ILE A 38 4.39 5.43 10.48
N ASN A 39 5.33 6.13 9.85
CA ASN A 39 6.63 6.49 10.39
C ASN A 39 7.15 7.78 9.70
N ALA A 40 8.32 8.25 10.12
CA ALA A 40 8.94 9.46 9.56
C ALA A 40 9.78 9.22 8.29
N GLN A 41 9.85 7.98 7.79
CA GLN A 41 10.68 7.65 6.62
C GLN A 41 10.01 8.16 5.35
N ILE A 42 10.71 9.03 4.62
CA ILE A 42 10.26 9.53 3.32
C ILE A 42 10.51 8.46 2.25
N LEU A 43 9.47 8.17 1.45
CA LEU A 43 9.56 7.22 0.35
C LEU A 43 10.33 7.84 -0.83
N PRO A 44 11.35 7.16 -1.39
CA PRO A 44 11.94 7.57 -2.66
C PRO A 44 10.94 7.40 -3.83
N PRO A 45 11.21 7.98 -5.01
CA PRO A 45 10.30 7.97 -6.15
C PRO A 45 9.80 6.58 -6.58
N ASP A 46 10.67 5.57 -6.50
CA ASP A 46 10.41 4.19 -6.91
C ASP A 46 9.72 3.35 -5.82
N ALA A 47 9.73 3.80 -4.56
CA ALA A 47 9.23 3.00 -3.45
C ALA A 47 7.74 2.64 -3.53
N PRO A 48 6.80 3.53 -3.93
CA PRO A 48 5.40 3.14 -4.07
C PRO A 48 5.22 1.96 -5.03
N ARG A 49 5.88 2.00 -6.20
CA ARG A 49 5.86 0.92 -7.19
C ARG A 49 6.52 -0.35 -6.64
N ASN A 50 7.65 -0.24 -5.94
CA ASN A 50 8.33 -1.39 -5.34
C ASN A 50 7.48 -2.05 -4.24
N LEU A 51 6.81 -1.27 -3.40
CA LEU A 51 5.90 -1.78 -2.36
C LEU A 51 4.71 -2.52 -2.96
N LEU A 52 4.11 -2.00 -4.04
CA LEU A 52 3.06 -2.71 -4.76
C LEU A 52 3.57 -4.04 -5.34
N ALA A 53 4.77 -4.05 -5.91
CA ALA A 53 5.37 -5.26 -6.49
C ALA A 53 5.69 -6.36 -5.46
N GLU A 54 5.72 -6.05 -4.17
CA GLU A 54 5.86 -7.07 -3.12
C GLU A 54 4.60 -7.93 -2.94
N VAL A 55 3.42 -7.43 -3.32
CA VAL A 55 2.11 -8.07 -3.03
C VAL A 55 1.24 -8.29 -4.27
N LEU A 56 1.56 -7.63 -5.39
CA LEU A 56 0.82 -7.80 -6.64
C LEU A 56 1.51 -8.80 -7.58
N PRO A 57 0.73 -9.54 -8.39
CA PRO A 57 1.29 -10.34 -9.48
C PRO A 57 2.07 -9.48 -10.49
N PRO A 58 3.15 -10.00 -11.11
CA PRO A 58 3.94 -9.25 -12.09
C PRO A 58 3.12 -8.63 -13.22
N GLU A 59 2.13 -9.37 -13.75
CA GLU A 59 1.27 -8.90 -14.83
C GLU A 59 0.45 -7.64 -14.46
N ARG A 60 0.15 -7.44 -13.17
CA ARG A 60 -0.55 -6.24 -12.69
C ARG A 60 0.39 -5.05 -12.55
N ILE A 61 1.65 -5.30 -12.24
CA ILE A 61 2.68 -4.26 -12.21
C ILE A 61 2.96 -3.78 -13.64
N GLU A 62 3.05 -4.70 -14.60
CA GLU A 62 3.17 -4.36 -16.02
C GLU A 62 1.98 -3.52 -16.51
N GLU A 63 0.73 -3.93 -16.19
CA GLU A 63 -0.48 -3.15 -16.51
C GLU A 63 -0.41 -1.73 -15.94
N LEU A 64 0.02 -1.57 -14.69
CA LEU A 64 0.19 -0.26 -14.05
C LEU A 64 1.24 0.59 -14.77
N GLU A 65 2.34 0.00 -15.22
CA GLU A 65 3.41 0.72 -15.93
C GLU A 65 2.98 1.16 -17.33
N GLU A 66 2.26 0.30 -18.06
CA GLU A 66 1.80 0.60 -19.41
C GLU A 66 0.66 1.62 -19.43
N MET A 67 -0.32 1.46 -18.53
CA MET A 67 -1.53 2.28 -18.50
C MET A 67 -1.37 3.54 -17.63
N GLY A 68 -0.43 3.54 -16.68
CA GLY A 68 -0.24 4.60 -15.70
C GLY A 68 -1.27 4.58 -14.55
N GLU A 69 -2.25 3.68 -14.58
CA GLU A 69 -3.25 3.48 -13.55
C GLU A 69 -3.65 2.01 -13.40
N LEU A 70 -4.13 1.64 -12.21
CA LEU A 70 -4.62 0.30 -11.92
C LEU A 70 -5.68 0.37 -10.82
N ASN A 71 -6.83 -0.29 -11.02
CA ASN A 71 -7.86 -0.46 -9.99
C ASN A 71 -8.17 -1.94 -9.84
N MET A 72 -7.96 -2.49 -8.64
CA MET A 72 -8.12 -3.92 -8.40
C MET A 72 -8.49 -4.21 -6.95
N ALA A 73 -8.74 -5.48 -6.64
CA ALA A 73 -8.86 -5.95 -5.26
C ALA A 73 -7.75 -6.96 -4.96
N LEU A 74 -7.18 -6.88 -3.76
CA LEU A 74 -6.18 -7.80 -3.23
C LEU A 74 -6.75 -8.51 -2.01
N ALA A 75 -6.89 -9.83 -2.09
CA ALA A 75 -7.27 -10.66 -0.97
C ALA A 75 -6.03 -11.15 -0.21
N VAL A 76 -5.93 -10.85 1.08
CA VAL A 76 -4.83 -11.29 1.94
C VAL A 76 -5.37 -12.24 2.99
N ALA A 77 -4.97 -13.51 2.88
CA ALA A 77 -5.46 -14.60 3.72
C ALA A 77 -5.24 -14.29 5.21
N GLY A 78 -6.30 -14.40 6.01
CA GLY A 78 -6.25 -14.12 7.46
C GLY A 78 -6.16 -12.64 7.84
N VAL A 79 -6.20 -11.71 6.86
CA VAL A 79 -6.10 -10.26 7.10
C VAL A 79 -7.36 -9.55 6.61
N GLY A 80 -7.73 -9.72 5.34
CA GLY A 80 -8.87 -9.03 4.73
C GLY A 80 -8.71 -8.83 3.23
N ASN A 81 -9.66 -8.10 2.66
CA ASN A 81 -9.64 -7.70 1.25
C ASN A 81 -9.40 -6.19 1.18
N PHE A 82 -8.49 -5.79 0.30
CA PHE A 82 -8.10 -4.40 0.07
C PHE A 82 -8.43 -4.00 -1.36
N ARG A 83 -8.75 -2.73 -1.57
CA ARG A 83 -8.98 -2.12 -2.88
C ARG A 83 -8.07 -0.91 -3.03
#